data_AF-A0A350ATW7-F1
#
_entry.id   AF-A0A350ATW7-F1
#
_cell.length_a   1.000
_cell.length_b   1.000
_cell.length_c   1.000
_cell.angle_alpha   90.00
_cell.angle_beta   90.00
_cell.angle_gamma   90.00
#
_symmetry.space_group_name_H-M   'P 1'
#
loop_
_entity.id
_entity.type
_entity.pdbx_description
1 polymer ?
#
loop_
_entity_poly.entity_id
_entity_poly.type
_entity_poly.pdbx_seq_one_letter_code
_entity_poly.pdbx_strand_id
1 'polypeptide(L)'
;MDFTLIFLEVFLVSLTYVMPILVFLVLWITAIGTWIGRQENWTFSDSIYYAFITATTVGYGDFHPSKKQSKYAAILVALIGVLLTGIIVAIGINAVETALLETREKNP
;
A
#
# COMPACT_ATOMS: atom_id res chain seq x y z
N MET A 1 18.04 -18.41 -14.90
CA MET A 1 17.11 -18.91 -13.86
C MET A 1 17.51 -18.39 -12.48
N ASP A 2 18.82 -18.30 -12.20
CA ASP A 2 19.35 -17.84 -10.91
C ASP A 2 18.88 -16.44 -10.50
N PHE A 3 18.92 -15.46 -11.42
CA PHE A 3 18.39 -14.12 -11.15
C PHE A 3 16.97 -14.12 -10.60
N THR A 4 16.05 -14.85 -11.26
CA THR A 4 14.64 -14.90 -10.89
C THR A 4 14.44 -15.49 -9.49
N LEU A 5 15.20 -16.52 -9.14
CA LEU A 5 15.11 -17.15 -7.83
C LEU A 5 15.62 -16.23 -6.72
N ILE A 6 16.78 -15.59 -6.94
CA ILE A 6 17.36 -14.64 -5.98
C ILE A 6 16.42 -13.44 -5.78
N PHE A 7 15.89 -12.88 -6.88
CA PHE A 7 14.90 -11.80 -6.81
C PHE A 7 13.69 -12.19 -5.95
N LEU A 8 13.10 -13.36 -6.20
CA LEU A 8 11.92 -13.82 -5.45
C LEU A 8 12.24 -14.04 -3.97
N GLU A 9 13.39 -14.62 -3.66
CA GLU A 9 13.84 -14.83 -2.28
C GLU A 9 13.99 -13.50 -1.53
N VAL A 10 14.77 -12.57 -2.09
CA VAL A 10 15.01 -11.25 -1.48
C VAL A 10 13.71 -10.45 -1.35
N PHE A 11 12.84 -10.49 -2.37
CA PHE A 11 11.56 -9.81 -2.36
C PHE A 11 10.63 -10.34 -1.25
N LEU A 12 10.48 -11.67 -1.14
CA LEU A 12 9.60 -12.30 -0.15
C LEU A 12 10.14 -12.13 1.28
N VAL A 13 11.46 -12.21 1.47
CA VAL A 13 12.11 -11.97 2.76
C VAL A 13 11.94 -10.52 3.19
N SER A 14 12.23 -9.56 2.31
CA SER A 14 12.02 -8.14 2.55
C SER A 14 10.56 -7.82 2.87
N LEU A 15 9.62 -8.41 2.13
CA LEU A 15 8.21 -8.28 2.41
C LEU A 15 7.87 -8.75 3.82
N THR A 16 8.35 -9.94 4.21
CA THR A 16 8.13 -10.53 5.55
C THR A 16 8.63 -9.63 6.67
N TYR A 17 9.82 -9.03 6.53
CA TYR A 17 10.36 -8.09 7.52
C TYR A 17 9.52 -6.81 7.65
N VAL A 18 8.99 -6.32 6.53
CA VAL A 18 8.22 -5.08 6.48
C VAL A 18 6.72 -5.31 6.75
N MET A 19 6.23 -6.55 6.75
CA MET A 19 4.82 -6.91 7.00
C MET A 19 4.17 -6.18 8.19
N PRO A 20 4.81 -6.04 9.37
CA PRO A 20 4.18 -5.34 10.49
C PRO A 20 3.81 -3.89 10.17
N ILE A 21 4.66 -3.17 9.42
CA ILE A 21 4.37 -1.79 9.03
C ILE A 21 3.27 -1.76 7.97
N LEU A 22 3.27 -2.68 7.00
CA LEU A 22 2.24 -2.72 5.95
C LEU A 22 0.87 -3.00 6.55
N VAL A 23 0.78 -3.98 7.45
CA VAL A 23 -0.45 -4.31 8.18
C VAL A 23 -0.91 -3.11 9.00
N PHE A 24 0.00 -2.44 9.71
CA PHE A 24 -0.32 -1.23 10.45
C PHE A 24 -0.92 -0.14 9.55
N LEU A 25 -0.27 0.18 8.42
CA LEU A 25 -0.76 1.19 7.48
C LEU A 25 -2.13 0.80 6.87
N VAL A 26 -2.33 -0.48 6.53
CA VAL A 26 -3.63 -0.98 6.02
C VAL A 26 -4.72 -0.88 7.10
N LEU A 27 -4.41 -1.20 8.35
CA LEU A 27 -5.34 -1.03 9.46
C LEU A 27 -5.71 0.44 9.66
N TRP A 28 -4.76 1.37 9.53
CA TRP A 28 -5.04 2.80 9.59
C TRP A 28 -5.91 3.28 8.42
N ILE A 29 -5.60 2.87 7.19
CA ILE A 29 -6.39 3.19 6.00
C ILE A 29 -7.85 2.74 6.17
N THR A 30 -8.05 1.49 6.60
CA THR A 30 -9.39 0.92 6.77
C THR A 30 -10.12 1.49 7.99
N ALA A 31 -9.43 1.77 9.10
CA ALA A 31 -10.02 2.43 10.27
C ALA A 31 -10.49 3.85 9.95
N ILE A 32 -9.67 4.66 9.26
CA ILE A 32 -10.06 6.01 8.85
C ILE A 32 -11.17 5.94 7.79
N GLY A 33 -11.06 5.04 6.81
CA GLY A 33 -12.07 4.87 5.77
C GLY A 33 -13.45 4.47 6.31
N THR A 34 -13.50 3.55 7.28
CA THR A 34 -14.75 3.17 7.96
C THR A 34 -15.29 4.30 8.84
N TRP A 35 -14.42 5.10 9.46
CA TRP A 35 -14.84 6.32 10.14
C TRP A 35 -15.46 7.34 9.17
N ILE A 36 -14.83 7.58 8.01
CA ILE A 36 -15.38 8.45 6.95
C ILE A 36 -16.74 7.95 6.49
N GLY A 37 -16.85 6.67 6.16
CA GLY A 37 -18.11 6.12 5.67
C GLY A 37 -19.24 6.18 6.70
N ARG A 38 -18.94 6.02 8.00
CA ARG A 38 -19.91 6.30 9.06
C ARG A 38 -20.39 7.75 9.05
N GLN A 39 -19.51 8.71 8.79
CA GLN A 39 -19.91 10.11 8.68
C GLN A 39 -20.72 10.38 7.41
N GLU A 40 -20.41 9.73 6.30
CA GLU A 40 -21.11 9.92 5.03
C GLU A 40 -22.34 9.00 4.87
N ASN A 41 -22.69 8.21 5.90
CA ASN A 41 -23.76 7.20 5.89
C ASN A 41 -23.59 6.11 4.81
N TRP A 42 -22.35 5.75 4.51
CA TRP A 42 -22.02 4.63 3.63
C TRP A 42 -22.10 3.30 4.37
N THR A 43 -22.33 2.22 3.62
CA THR A 43 -22.23 0.88 4.19
C THR A 43 -20.78 0.55 4.57
N PHE A 44 -20.58 -0.47 5.41
CA PHE A 44 -19.23 -0.91 5.77
C PHE A 44 -18.40 -1.32 4.54
N SER A 45 -19.02 -2.04 3.59
CA SER A 45 -18.38 -2.46 2.34
C SER A 45 -17.97 -1.26 1.48
N ASP A 46 -18.85 -0.28 1.33
CA ASP A 46 -18.57 0.93 0.55
C ASP A 46 -17.43 1.74 1.18
N SER A 47 -17.37 1.76 2.52
CA SER A 47 -16.32 2.44 3.27
C SER A 47 -14.94 1.81 3.03
N ILE A 48 -14.87 0.47 3.02
CA ILE A 48 -13.63 -0.26 2.75
C ILE A 48 -13.23 -0.11 1.28
N TYR A 49 -14.19 -0.19 0.37
CA TYR A 49 -13.97 0.05 -1.05
C TYR A 49 -13.41 1.45 -1.30
N TYR A 50 -14.05 2.48 -0.73
CA TYR A 50 -13.58 3.86 -0.78
C TYR A 50 -12.13 4.01 -0.25
N ALA A 51 -11.85 3.40 0.91
CA ALA A 51 -10.52 3.45 1.51
C ALA A 51 -9.46 2.82 0.59
N PHE A 52 -9.79 1.68 -0.02
CA PHE A 52 -8.91 0.97 -0.94
C PHE A 52 -8.63 1.79 -2.21
N ILE A 53 -9.66 2.28 -2.91
CA ILE A 53 -9.47 3.04 -4.16
C ILE A 53 -8.78 4.38 -3.93
N THR A 54 -8.97 4.97 -2.75
CA THR A 54 -8.30 6.23 -2.37
C THR A 54 -6.83 5.98 -2.05
N ALA A 55 -6.52 4.96 -1.23
CA ALA A 55 -5.15 4.64 -0.85
C ALA A 55 -4.30 4.14 -2.02
N THR A 56 -4.91 3.41 -2.96
CA THR A 56 -4.24 2.93 -4.19
C THR A 56 -4.24 3.96 -5.32
N THR A 57 -4.76 5.16 -5.09
CA THR A 57 -4.84 6.26 -6.06
C THR A 57 -5.69 5.96 -7.31
N VAL A 58 -6.51 4.92 -7.28
CA VAL A 58 -7.44 4.58 -8.38
C VAL A 58 -8.54 5.63 -8.52
N GLY A 59 -9.16 6.01 -7.40
CA GLY A 59 -10.00 7.21 -7.29
C GLY A 59 -11.17 7.33 -8.29
N TYR A 60 -12.00 6.29 -8.45
CA TYR A 60 -13.15 6.33 -9.38
C TYR A 60 -14.13 7.49 -9.15
N GLY A 61 -14.25 7.99 -7.91
CA GLY A 61 -15.05 9.18 -7.57
C GLY A 61 -16.55 8.92 -7.36
N ASP A 62 -16.98 7.67 -7.48
CA ASP A 62 -18.31 7.17 -7.14
C ASP A 62 -18.66 7.36 -5.65
N PHE A 63 -17.67 7.19 -4.77
CA PHE A 63 -17.76 7.58 -3.36
C PHE A 63 -16.77 8.72 -3.07
N HIS A 64 -17.28 9.85 -2.61
CA HIS A 64 -16.46 10.99 -2.23
C HIS A 64 -17.01 11.70 -0.98
N PRO A 65 -16.13 12.09 -0.04
CA PRO A 65 -16.56 12.74 1.18
C PRO A 65 -17.16 14.12 0.91
N SER A 66 -18.38 14.35 1.38
CA SER A 66 -19.04 15.64 1.26
C SER A 66 -18.76 16.56 2.46
N LYS A 67 -18.61 15.98 3.66
CA LYS A 67 -18.43 16.72 4.91
C LYS A 67 -17.00 17.22 5.09
N LYS A 68 -16.86 18.38 5.73
CA LYS A 68 -15.55 19.03 5.98
C LYS A 68 -14.56 18.11 6.71
N GLN A 69 -15.02 17.41 7.75
CA GLN A 69 -14.17 16.51 8.54
C GLN A 69 -13.73 15.27 7.73
N SER A 70 -14.66 14.67 6.98
CA SER A 70 -14.40 13.55 6.09
C SER A 70 -13.38 13.89 5.01
N LYS A 71 -13.43 15.11 4.45
CA LYS A 71 -12.45 15.58 3.46
C LYS A 71 -11.04 15.66 4.02
N TYR A 72 -10.86 16.17 5.25
CA TYR A 72 -9.54 16.18 5.88
C TYR A 72 -9.02 14.77 6.17
N ALA A 73 -9.89 13.88 6.66
CA ALA A 73 -9.53 12.49 6.88
C ALA A 73 -9.17 11.75 5.58
N ALA A 74 -9.86 12.05 4.48
CA ALA A 74 -9.55 11.51 3.16
C ALA A 74 -8.15 11.88 2.67
N ILE A 75 -7.69 13.11 2.95
CA ILE A 75 -6.31 13.53 2.67
C ILE A 75 -5.32 12.63 3.44
N LEU A 76 -5.61 12.32 4.71
CA LEU A 76 -4.76 11.41 5.49
C LEU A 76 -4.75 10.00 4.90
N VAL A 77 -5.90 9.46 4.48
CA VAL A 77 -5.98 8.15 3.79
C VAL A 77 -5.13 8.15 2.53
N ALA A 78 -5.20 9.20 1.72
CA ALA A 78 -4.39 9.32 0.50
C ALA A 78 -2.88 9.37 0.81
N LEU A 79 -2.46 10.16 1.81
CA LEU A 79 -1.06 10.25 2.20
C LEU A 79 -0.52 8.92 2.71
N ILE A 80 -1.28 8.22 3.57
CA ILE A 80 -0.90 6.90 4.08
C ILE A 80 -0.87 5.87 2.94
N GLY A 81 -1.79 5.97 1.99
CA GLY A 81 -1.82 5.13 0.79
C GLY A 81 -0.59 5.30 -0.10
N VAL A 82 -0.16 6.55 -0.34
CA VAL A 82 1.08 6.84 -1.09
C VAL A 82 2.31 6.31 -0.35
N LEU A 83 2.35 6.39 0.99
CA LEU A 83 3.43 5.78 1.77
C LEU A 83 3.43 4.25 1.64
N LEU A 84 2.26 3.62 1.72
CA LEU A 84 2.11 2.16 1.54
C LEU A 84 2.63 1.71 0.18
N THR A 85 2.20 2.37 -0.91
CA THR A 85 2.63 2.02 -2.26
C THR A 85 4.12 2.30 -2.47
N GLY A 86 4.63 3.41 -1.92
CA GLY A 86 6.06 3.75 -1.95
C GLY A 86 6.95 2.70 -1.30
N ILE A 87 6.54 2.15 -0.15
CA ILE A 87 7.28 1.07 0.53
C ILE A 87 7.33 -0.19 -0.33
N ILE A 88 6.20 -0.59 -0.93
CA ILE A 88 6.14 -1.78 -1.80
C ILE A 88 7.06 -1.61 -3.01
N VAL A 89 7.05 -0.43 -3.64
CA VAL A 89 7.94 -0.12 -4.77
C VAL A 89 9.41 -0.16 -4.34
N ALA A 90 9.75 0.42 -3.18
CA ALA A 90 11.12 0.41 -2.66
C ALA A 90 11.65 -1.01 -2.42
N ILE A 91 10.80 -1.91 -1.88
CA ILE A 91 11.14 -3.34 -1.72
C ILE A 91 11.42 -3.98 -3.09
N GLY A 92 10.58 -3.71 -4.08
CA GLY A 92 10.78 -4.22 -5.45
C GLY A 92 12.10 -3.77 -6.06
N ILE A 93 12.44 -2.48 -5.93
CA ILE A 93 13.70 -1.93 -6.43
C ILE A 93 14.90 -2.57 -5.72
N ASN A 94 14.86 -2.66 -4.39
CA ASN A 94 15.94 -3.26 -3.61
C ASN A 94 16.14 -4.74 -3.97
N ALA A 95 15.06 -5.50 -4.15
CA ALA A 95 15.15 -6.90 -4.57
C ALA A 95 15.76 -7.06 -5.96
N VAL A 96 15.42 -6.17 -6.92
CA VAL A 96 16.04 -6.18 -8.26
C VAL A 96 17.53 -5.86 -8.17
N GLU A 97 17.90 -4.82 -7.42
CA GLU A 97 19.29 -4.40 -7.26
C GLU A 97 20.16 -5.53 -6.68
N THR A 98 19.72 -6.13 -5.57
CA THR A 98 20.45 -7.25 -4.93
C THR A 98 20.55 -8.46 -5.85
N ALA A 99 19.48 -8.83 -6.55
CA ALA A 99 19.49 -9.97 -7.46
C ALA A 99 20.44 -9.77 -8.65
N LEU A 100 20.56 -8.53 -9.16
CA LEU A 100 21.51 -8.20 -10.24
C LEU A 100 22.95 -8.33 -9.77
N LEU A 101 23.27 -7.80 -8.58
CA LEU A 101 24.62 -7.86 -8.03
C LEU A 101 25.07 -9.30 -7.78
N GLU A 102 24.24 -10.11 -7.12
CA GLU A 102 24.58 -11.51 -6.83
C GLU A 102 24.68 -12.38 -8.08
N THR A 103 23.83 -12.14 -9.09
CA THR A 103 23.90 -12.89 -10.34
C THR A 103 25.18 -12.56 -11.13
N ARG A 104 25.63 -11.30 -11.06
CA ARG A 104 26.88 -10.87 -11.71
C ARG A 104 28.10 -11.49 -11.06
N GLU A 105 28.13 -11.58 -9.73
CA GLU A 105 29.26 -12.22 -9.01
C GLU A 105 29.36 -13.73 -9.30
N LYS A 106 28.23 -14.41 -9.50
CA LYS A 106 28.19 -15.85 -9.82
C LYS A 106 28.59 -16.18 -11.27
N ASN A 107 28.50 -15.21 -12.19
CA ASN A 107 28.83 -15.37 -13.61
C ASN A 107 29.86 -14.31 -14.05
N PRO A 108 31.14 -14.46 -13.65
CA PRO A 108 32.20 -13.51 -13.99
C PRO A 108 32.50 -13.43 -15.50
#